data_AF-A0A8T8CB31-F1
#
_entry.id   AF-A0A8T8CB31-F1
#
_cell.length_a   1.000
_cell.length_b   1.000
_cell.length_c   1.000
_cell.angle_alpha   90.00
_cell.angle_beta   90.00
_cell.angle_gamma   90.00
#
_symmetry.space_group_name_H-M   'P 1'
#
loop_
_entity.id
_entity.type
_entity.pdbx_description
1 polymer ?
#
loop_
_entity_poly.entity_id
_entity_poly.type
_entity_poly.pdbx_seq_one_letter_code
_entity_poly.pdbx_strand_id
1 'polypeptide(L)'
;MPTASSHQAFNFTSFSVEPCIRVNYDNDVVYRTIHPQQETAALASVASLNCFDDHEMGLSLLSVEGDGVDGVVVAAEGSEIYDIAHGADRTEISLCSGEYGGLYWRILAFVDGSTNPEDAYQMMVGDCESTVRSASAGLQGLVSLP
;
A
#
# COMPACT_ATOMS: atom_id res chain seq x y z
N MET A 1 -33.22 -17.37 -19.10
CA MET A 1 -32.74 -15.98 -19.24
C MET A 1 -31.71 -15.75 -18.15
N PRO A 2 -30.50 -15.27 -18.46
CA PRO A 2 -29.58 -14.85 -17.42
C PRO A 2 -30.07 -13.52 -16.86
N THR A 3 -30.37 -13.46 -15.57
CA THR A 3 -30.60 -12.22 -14.84
C THR A 3 -29.32 -11.40 -14.90
N ALA A 4 -29.38 -10.23 -15.54
CA ALA A 4 -28.31 -9.26 -15.46
C ALA A 4 -28.07 -8.96 -13.98
N SER A 5 -26.87 -9.31 -13.48
CA SER A 5 -26.38 -8.83 -12.20
C SER A 5 -26.45 -7.31 -12.24
N SER A 6 -27.26 -6.71 -11.38
CA SER A 6 -27.29 -5.26 -11.19
C SER A 6 -25.87 -4.84 -10.81
N HIS A 7 -25.15 -4.22 -11.75
CA HIS A 7 -23.90 -3.57 -11.44
C HIS A 7 -24.22 -2.50 -10.40
N GLN A 8 -23.77 -2.71 -9.17
CA GLN A 8 -23.84 -1.68 -8.14
C GLN A 8 -22.99 -0.51 -8.64
N ALA A 9 -23.64 0.58 -8.99
CA ALA A 9 -22.95 1.80 -9.37
C ALA A 9 -22.29 2.36 -8.10
N PHE A 10 -20.97 2.51 -8.12
CA PHE A 10 -20.25 3.19 -7.05
C PHE A 10 -20.32 4.69 -7.27
N ASN A 11 -20.73 5.43 -6.24
CA ASN A 11 -20.70 6.88 -6.25
C ASN A 11 -19.43 7.35 -5.55
N PHE A 12 -18.40 7.62 -6.35
CA PHE A 12 -17.15 8.17 -5.82
C PHE A 12 -17.35 9.61 -5.38
N THR A 13 -16.96 9.92 -4.14
CA THR A 13 -17.14 11.24 -3.53
C THR A 13 -15.84 12.03 -3.44
N SER A 14 -14.70 11.36 -3.36
CA SER A 14 -13.38 11.99 -3.25
C SER A 14 -12.27 11.03 -3.65
N PHE A 15 -11.09 11.59 -3.90
CA PHE A 15 -9.88 10.82 -4.22
C PHE A 15 -8.70 11.29 -3.36
N SER A 16 -7.83 10.38 -2.94
CA SER A 16 -6.52 10.70 -2.35
C SER A 16 -5.39 10.06 -3.15
N VAL A 17 -4.20 10.64 -3.03
CA VAL A 17 -2.96 10.09 -3.60
C VAL A 17 -2.00 9.81 -2.46
N GLU A 18 -1.56 8.56 -2.38
CA GLU A 18 -0.73 8.06 -1.29
C GLU A 18 0.43 7.21 -1.81
N PRO A 19 1.59 7.25 -1.15
CA PRO A 19 2.66 6.31 -1.43
C PRO A 19 2.26 4.91 -0.93
N CYS A 20 2.76 3.88 -1.60
CA CYS A 20 2.48 2.48 -1.30
C CYS A 20 3.68 1.61 -1.69
N ILE A 21 3.77 0.44 -1.07
CA ILE A 21 4.78 -0.56 -1.44
C ILE A 21 4.11 -1.60 -2.33
N ARG A 22 4.68 -1.82 -3.51
CA ARG A 22 4.32 -2.97 -4.34
C ARG A 22 4.88 -4.22 -3.66
N VAL A 23 4.03 -5.22 -3.48
CA VAL A 23 4.41 -6.53 -2.95
C VAL A 23 4.06 -7.58 -3.99
N ASN A 24 5.06 -8.35 -4.39
CA ASN A 24 4.89 -9.46 -5.33
C ASN A 24 4.70 -10.75 -4.52
N TYR A 25 3.50 -11.32 -4.59
CA TYR A 25 3.23 -12.67 -4.11
C TYR A 25 3.30 -13.65 -5.29
N ASP A 26 3.36 -14.96 -5.01
CA ASP A 26 3.52 -16.00 -6.04
C ASP A 26 2.56 -15.89 -7.23
N ASN A 27 1.32 -15.45 -7.01
CA ASN A 27 0.27 -15.39 -8.02
C ASN A 27 -0.39 -14.01 -8.17
N ASP A 28 0.08 -13.00 -7.43
CA ASP A 28 -0.58 -11.69 -7.41
C ASP A 28 0.40 -10.55 -7.09
N VAL A 29 0.03 -9.35 -7.52
CA VAL A 29 0.76 -8.12 -7.21
C VAL A 29 -0.19 -7.17 -6.50
N VAL A 30 0.14 -6.86 -5.25
CA VAL A 30 -0.68 -5.98 -4.41
C VAL A 30 0.11 -4.74 -4.04
N TYR A 31 -0.56 -3.60 -3.98
CA TYR A 31 0.04 -2.34 -3.54
C TYR A 31 -0.43 -2.06 -2.12
N ARG A 32 0.43 -2.37 -1.16
CA ARG A 32 0.14 -2.31 0.27
C ARG A 32 0.41 -0.92 0.83
N THR A 33 -0.38 -0.55 1.84
CA THR A 33 -0.17 0.66 2.64
C THR A 33 1.20 0.61 3.31
N ILE A 34 1.93 1.73 3.29
CA ILE A 34 3.14 1.88 4.11
C ILE A 34 2.67 2.12 5.54
N HIS A 35 2.99 1.18 6.44
CA HIS A 35 2.52 1.27 7.81
C HIS A 35 3.16 2.49 8.53
N PRO A 36 2.46 3.18 9.45
CA PRO A 36 2.99 4.35 10.14
C PRO A 36 4.27 4.13 10.95
N GLN A 37 4.58 2.88 11.31
CA GLN A 37 5.84 2.51 11.96
C GLN A 37 7.05 2.46 11.01
N GLN A 38 6.86 2.72 9.71
CA GLN A 38 7.95 2.74 8.75
C GLN A 38 9.04 3.76 9.14
N GLU A 39 10.27 3.28 9.30
CA GLU A 39 11.42 4.14 9.44
C GLU A 39 11.80 4.77 8.09
N THR A 40 11.86 6.10 8.02
CA THR A 40 12.16 6.84 6.77
C THR A 40 13.48 6.43 6.14
N ALA A 41 14.51 6.15 6.95
CA ALA A 41 15.83 5.79 6.45
C ALA A 41 15.84 4.40 5.77
N ALA A 42 15.15 3.42 6.36
CA ALA A 42 15.03 2.07 5.80
C ALA A 42 14.22 2.06 4.49
N LEU A 43 13.13 2.85 4.40
CA LEU A 43 12.40 2.96 3.14
C LEU A 43 13.22 3.70 2.07
N ALA A 44 13.96 4.75 2.45
CA ALA A 44 14.76 5.54 1.53
C ALA A 44 15.91 4.73 0.89
N SER A 45 16.47 3.74 1.60
CA SER A 45 17.56 2.90 1.06
C SER A 45 17.12 1.98 -0.09
N VAL A 46 15.82 1.67 -0.18
CA VAL A 46 15.25 0.80 -1.22
C VAL A 46 14.34 1.54 -2.21
N ALA A 47 14.15 2.86 -2.05
CA ALA A 47 13.17 3.63 -2.80
C ALA A 47 13.38 3.63 -4.33
N SER A 48 14.61 3.42 -4.80
CA SER A 48 14.95 3.31 -6.24
C SER A 48 15.03 1.87 -6.75
N LEU A 49 14.80 0.88 -5.87
CA LEU A 49 14.89 -0.52 -6.19
C LEU A 49 13.50 -1.09 -6.52
N ASN A 50 13.47 -2.13 -7.36
CA ASN A 50 12.26 -2.89 -7.66
C ASN A 50 12.22 -4.27 -6.99
N CYS A 51 13.31 -4.62 -6.28
CA CYS A 51 13.49 -5.81 -5.46
C CYS A 51 14.74 -5.57 -4.59
N PHE A 52 14.83 -6.26 -3.46
CA PHE A 52 16.07 -6.41 -2.71
C PHE A 52 16.18 -7.83 -2.15
N ASP A 53 17.41 -8.27 -1.93
CA ASP A 53 17.68 -9.51 -1.19
C ASP A 53 17.87 -9.16 0.28
N ASP A 54 17.04 -9.75 1.13
CA ASP A 54 17.00 -9.47 2.55
C ASP A 54 18.36 -9.70 3.24
N HIS A 55 19.04 -10.78 2.86
CA HIS A 55 20.31 -11.19 3.47
C HIS A 55 21.48 -10.32 3.01
N GLU A 56 21.48 -9.86 1.76
CA GLU A 56 22.57 -9.02 1.26
C GLU A 56 22.47 -7.58 1.76
N MET A 57 21.24 -7.06 1.90
CA MET A 57 21.01 -5.66 2.29
C MET A 57 20.83 -5.46 3.79
N GLY A 58 20.62 -6.53 4.56
CA GLY A 58 20.28 -6.44 5.99
C GLY A 58 18.96 -5.71 6.20
N LEU A 59 17.99 -5.96 5.31
CA LEU A 59 16.66 -5.36 5.32
C LEU A 59 15.62 -6.49 5.18
N SER A 60 14.43 -6.33 5.73
CA SER A 60 13.32 -7.24 5.46
C SER A 60 12.03 -6.50 5.22
N LEU A 61 11.17 -7.07 4.37
CA LEU A 61 9.78 -6.65 4.25
C LEU A 61 8.95 -7.35 5.33
N LEU A 62 8.30 -6.57 6.18
CA LEU A 62 7.48 -7.07 7.28
C LEU A 62 6.01 -6.68 7.07
N SER A 63 5.11 -7.57 7.43
CA SER A 63 3.67 -7.31 7.52
C SER A 63 3.33 -6.87 8.93
N VAL A 64 2.56 -5.80 9.05
CA VAL A 64 2.02 -5.28 10.31
C VAL A 64 0.50 -5.28 10.19
N GLU A 65 -0.15 -6.06 11.05
CA GLU A 65 -1.59 -6.27 11.09
C GLU A 65 -2.07 -6.06 12.54
N GLY A 66 -2.98 -5.13 12.78
CA GLY A 66 -3.49 -4.84 14.12
C GLY A 66 -3.72 -3.35 14.43
N ASP A 67 -4.57 -3.09 15.43
CA ASP A 67 -4.88 -1.77 16.02
C ASP A 67 -5.05 -0.60 15.02
N GLY A 68 -5.67 -0.85 13.87
CA GLY A 68 -6.37 0.16 13.07
C GLY A 68 -5.71 0.61 11.77
N VAL A 69 -4.54 0.09 11.38
CA VAL A 69 -4.01 0.23 10.01
C VAL A 69 -3.21 -1.02 9.63
N ASP A 70 -3.69 -1.76 8.63
CA ASP A 70 -2.90 -2.87 8.07
C ASP A 70 -1.94 -2.38 6.98
N GLY A 71 -0.69 -2.86 7.01
CA GLY A 71 0.33 -2.39 6.09
C GLY A 71 1.59 -3.24 6.05
N VAL A 72 2.60 -2.69 5.41
CA VAL A 72 3.95 -3.27 5.37
C VAL A 72 4.98 -2.21 5.71
N VAL A 73 6.12 -2.67 6.22
CA VAL A 73 7.32 -1.85 6.43
C VAL A 73 8.55 -2.53 5.84
N VAL A 74 9.51 -1.73 5.41
CA VAL A 74 10.90 -2.14 5.18
C VAL A 74 11.66 -1.85 6.47
N ALA A 75 12.21 -2.88 7.10
CA ALA A 75 12.89 -2.79 8.38
C ALA A 75 14.36 -3.20 8.24
N ALA A 76 15.25 -2.51 8.92
CA ALA A 76 16.65 -2.93 8.99
C ALA A 76 16.85 -4.03 10.03
N GLU A 77 17.80 -4.93 9.76
CA GLU A 77 18.22 -5.94 10.73
C GLU A 77 18.68 -5.28 12.04
N GLY A 78 18.19 -5.79 13.16
CA GLY A 78 18.44 -5.24 14.50
C GLY A 78 17.62 -3.99 14.87
N SER A 79 16.66 -3.59 14.03
CA SER A 79 15.59 -2.67 14.45
C SER A 79 14.58 -3.39 15.35
N GLU A 80 13.89 -2.64 16.22
CA GLU A 80 12.91 -3.21 17.15
C GLU A 80 11.81 -4.00 16.42
N ILE A 81 11.31 -3.46 15.29
CA ILE A 81 10.25 -4.12 14.53
C ILE A 81 10.73 -5.40 13.82
N TYR A 82 11.99 -5.42 13.38
CA TYR A 82 12.62 -6.61 12.83
C TYR A 82 12.75 -7.70 13.90
N ASP A 83 13.21 -7.34 15.10
CA ASP A 83 13.38 -8.28 16.21
C ASP A 83 12.02 -8.85 16.66
N ILE A 84 10.96 -8.04 16.66
CA ILE A 84 9.59 -8.51 16.95
C ILE A 84 9.12 -9.51 15.90
N ALA A 85 9.29 -9.21 14.60
CA ALA A 85 8.83 -10.08 13.52
C ALA A 85 9.53 -11.45 13.49
N HIS A 86 10.78 -11.52 13.96
CA HIS A 86 11.56 -12.74 14.07
C HIS A 86 11.39 -13.44 15.43
N GLY A 87 10.82 -12.75 16.41
CA GLY A 87 10.44 -13.31 17.70
C GLY A 87 9.18 -14.16 17.61
N ALA A 88 9.04 -15.14 18.50
CA ALA A 88 7.86 -16.00 18.55
C ALA A 88 6.65 -15.36 19.29
N ASP A 89 6.78 -14.10 19.73
CA ASP A 89 5.95 -13.54 20.80
C ASP A 89 4.76 -12.70 20.34
N ARG A 90 4.63 -12.33 19.05
CA ARG A 90 3.49 -11.53 18.56
C ARG A 90 2.99 -11.97 17.20
N THR A 91 1.67 -12.04 17.07
CA THR A 91 0.97 -12.43 15.83
C THR A 91 0.75 -11.25 14.87
N GLU A 92 0.87 -10.03 15.36
CA GLU A 92 0.52 -8.79 14.65
C GLU A 92 1.64 -8.27 13.74
N ILE A 93 2.89 -8.68 13.98
CA ILE A 93 4.04 -8.28 13.17
C ILE A 93 4.77 -9.55 12.76
N SER A 94 4.95 -9.75 11.45
CA SER A 94 5.56 -10.96 10.90
C SER A 94 6.34 -10.67 9.63
N LEU A 95 7.17 -11.62 9.20
CA LEU A 95 7.78 -11.59 7.88
C LEU A 95 6.69 -11.55 6.80
N CYS A 96 6.83 -10.63 5.84
CA CYS A 96 5.89 -10.60 4.72
C CYS A 96 6.06 -11.86 3.87
N SER A 97 4.95 -12.49 3.50
CA SER A 97 4.97 -13.69 2.63
C SER A 97 5.21 -13.37 1.16
N GLY A 98 5.23 -12.10 0.79
CA GLY A 98 5.59 -11.63 -0.54
C GLY A 98 6.88 -10.81 -0.52
N GLU A 99 7.40 -10.53 -1.71
CA GLU A 99 8.66 -9.82 -1.90
C GLU A 99 8.43 -8.34 -2.17
N TYR A 100 9.39 -7.51 -1.75
CA TYR A 100 9.38 -6.10 -2.11
C TYR A 100 9.46 -5.91 -3.63
N GLY A 101 8.53 -5.14 -4.18
CA GLY A 101 8.39 -4.88 -5.62
C GLY A 101 8.63 -3.43 -6.02
N GLY A 102 9.05 -2.57 -5.08
CA GLY A 102 9.30 -1.14 -5.30
C GLY A 102 8.34 -0.19 -4.58
N LEU A 103 8.73 1.09 -4.52
CA LEU A 103 7.93 2.19 -3.99
C LEU A 103 7.10 2.83 -5.12
N TYR A 104 5.79 2.93 -4.91
CA TYR A 104 4.83 3.43 -5.89
C TYR A 104 3.89 4.46 -5.27
N TRP A 105 3.10 5.10 -6.12
CA TRP A 105 2.00 5.98 -5.77
C TRP A 105 0.69 5.40 -6.28
N ARG A 106 -0.37 5.48 -5.48
CA ARG A 106 -1.70 5.01 -5.85
C ARG A 106 -2.76 6.09 -5.67
N ILE A 107 -3.83 5.98 -6.45
CA ILE A 107 -5.06 6.75 -6.25
C ILE A 107 -6.05 5.86 -5.48
N LEU A 108 -6.48 6.35 -4.33
CA LEU A 108 -7.58 5.77 -3.56
C LEU A 108 -8.85 6.58 -3.84
N ALA A 109 -9.93 5.89 -4.19
CA ALA A 109 -11.23 6.45 -4.46
C ALA A 109 -12.20 6.09 -3.34
N PHE A 110 -12.78 7.09 -2.69
CA PHE A 110 -13.71 6.90 -1.59
C PHE A 110 -15.14 7.03 -2.06
N VAL A 111 -16.03 6.26 -1.43
CA VAL A 111 -17.47 6.24 -1.71
C VAL A 111 -18.27 6.74 -0.50
N ASP A 112 -19.46 7.27 -0.77
CA ASP A 112 -20.46 7.62 0.24
C ASP A 112 -19.95 8.55 1.36
N GLY A 113 -18.96 9.41 1.05
CA GLY A 113 -18.40 10.37 1.99
C GLY A 113 -17.42 9.77 3.01
N SER A 114 -17.08 8.48 2.89
CA SER A 114 -15.97 7.89 3.64
C SER A 114 -14.66 8.57 3.26
N THR A 115 -13.72 8.58 4.20
CA THR A 115 -12.31 8.94 3.97
C THR A 115 -11.37 7.90 4.57
N ASN A 116 -11.89 6.73 4.95
CA ASN A 116 -11.10 5.66 5.51
C ASN A 116 -10.33 4.95 4.38
N PRO A 117 -8.98 4.94 4.38
CA PRO A 117 -8.19 4.31 3.32
C PRO A 117 -8.47 2.81 3.15
N GLU A 118 -8.88 2.12 4.21
CA GLU A 118 -9.18 0.67 4.18
C GLU A 118 -10.45 0.34 3.37
N ASP A 119 -11.40 1.27 3.33
CA ASP A 119 -12.66 1.14 2.59
C ASP A 119 -12.56 1.66 1.15
N ALA A 120 -11.39 2.20 0.76
CA ALA A 120 -11.19 2.88 -0.50
C ALA A 120 -10.90 1.91 -1.65
N TYR A 121 -11.36 2.27 -2.84
CA TYR A 121 -11.05 1.54 -4.07
C TYR A 121 -9.73 2.03 -4.66
N GLN A 122 -8.78 1.12 -4.86
CA GLN A 122 -7.59 1.44 -5.64
C GLN A 122 -7.94 1.55 -7.12
N MET A 123 -7.70 2.71 -7.72
CA MET A 123 -8.06 2.97 -9.13
C MET A 123 -6.87 2.95 -10.09
N MET A 124 -5.76 3.58 -9.70
CA MET A 124 -4.58 3.74 -10.53
C MET A 124 -3.33 3.65 -9.65
N VAL A 125 -2.26 3.13 -10.23
CA VAL A 125 -0.93 3.04 -9.62
C VAL A 125 0.12 3.56 -10.61
N GLY A 126 1.21 4.13 -10.09
CA GLY A 126 2.32 4.61 -10.90
C GLY A 126 3.57 4.87 -10.07
N ASP A 127 4.74 4.82 -10.70
CA ASP A 127 6.04 5.11 -10.09
C ASP A 127 6.36 6.63 -10.04
N CYS A 128 5.60 7.44 -10.77
CA CYS A 128 5.77 8.89 -10.85
C CYS A 128 4.66 9.65 -10.11
N GLU A 129 4.98 10.21 -8.93
CA GLU A 129 4.04 10.97 -8.09
C GLU A 129 3.28 12.05 -8.85
N SER A 130 3.98 12.89 -9.62
CA SER A 130 3.38 14.03 -10.32
C SER A 130 2.35 13.60 -11.36
N THR A 131 2.58 12.46 -12.01
CA THR A 131 1.65 11.87 -12.97
C THR A 131 0.40 11.35 -12.27
N VAL A 132 0.57 10.62 -11.16
CA VAL A 132 -0.55 10.09 -10.36
C VAL A 132 -1.38 11.23 -9.74
N ARG A 133 -0.74 12.29 -9.24
CA ARG A 133 -1.43 13.49 -8.74
C ARG A 133 -2.20 14.22 -9.83
N SER A 134 -1.63 14.34 -11.03
CA SER A 134 -2.31 14.96 -12.17
C SER A 134 -3.56 14.17 -12.57
N ALA A 135 -3.47 12.83 -12.60
CA ALA A 135 -4.62 11.96 -12.86
C ALA A 135 -5.70 12.09 -11.76
N SER A 136 -5.31 12.10 -10.49
CA SER A 136 -6.23 12.31 -9.36
C SER A 136 -6.95 13.66 -9.43
N ALA A 137 -6.27 14.74 -9.82
CA ALA A 137 -6.90 16.05 -10.00
C ALA A 137 -7.97 16.02 -11.12
N GLY A 138 -7.70 15.30 -12.21
CA GLY A 138 -8.70 15.08 -13.27
C GLY A 138 -9.92 14.32 -12.77
N LEU A 139 -9.72 13.23 -12.01
CA LEU A 139 -10.80 12.45 -11.40
C LEU A 139 -11.61 13.29 -10.41
N GLN A 140 -10.94 14.07 -9.56
CA GLN A 140 -11.59 14.97 -8.61
C GLN A 140 -12.47 16.00 -9.34
N GLY A 141 -12.02 16.49 -10.50
CA GLY A 141 -12.80 17.38 -11.35
C GLY A 141 -14.12 16.77 -11.82
N LEU A 142 -14.22 15.44 -11.98
CA LEU A 142 -15.44 14.77 -12.44
C LEU A 142 -16.50 14.65 -11.34
N VAL A 143 -16.08 14.43 -10.09
CA VAL A 143 -17.01 14.28 -8.95
C VAL A 143 -17.42 15.63 -8.33
N SER A 144 -16.69 16.70 -8.67
CA SER A 144 -17.04 18.07 -8.28
C SER A 144 -17.96 18.79 -9.28
N LEU A 145 -18.40 18.11 -10.35
CA LEU A 145 -19.39 18.66 -11.29
C LEU A 145 -20.80 18.63 -10.65
N PRO A 146 -21.57 19.71 -10.77
CA PRO A 146 -22.93 19.80 -10.23
C PRO A 146 -23.94 18.91 -10.97
#